data_AF-A0A7V5LU68-F1
#
_entry.id   AF-A0A7V5LU68-F1
#
_cell.length_a   1.000
_cell.length_b   1.000
_cell.length_c   1.000
_cell.angle_alpha   90.00
_cell.angle_beta   90.00
_cell.angle_gamma   90.00
#
_symmetry.space_group_name_H-M   'P 1'
#
loop_
_entity.id
_entity.type
_entity.pdbx_description
1 polymer ?
#
loop_
_entity_poly.entity_id
_entity_poly.type
_entity_poly.pdbx_seq_one_letter_code
_entity_poly.pdbx_strand_id
1 'polypeptide(L)'
;GFGDCVRSCPFDAMYMGEEGLPHIIEEKCTGCGICVETCPRDILELVPIERKVFVFCKNNERGAVARKYCKVACIACGLCVKAAPQGTMKMENNLAVIIDWKSVDEHADEIIAKCPTKAIKIDEKFAEVEV
;
A
#
# COMPACT_ATOMS: atom_id res chain seq x y z
N GLY A 1 3.26 17.26 4.26
CA GLY A 1 2.47 16.17 3.65
C GLY A 1 0.98 16.43 3.63
N PHE A 2 0.54 17.69 3.55
CA PHE A 2 -0.88 18.07 3.50
C PHE A 2 -1.22 18.53 2.08
N GLY A 3 -1.17 17.59 1.13
CA GLY A 3 -1.37 17.88 -0.29
C GLY A 3 -0.11 18.35 -1.04
N ASP A 4 1.10 18.12 -0.51
CA ASP A 4 2.33 18.41 -1.26
C ASP A 4 2.39 17.65 -2.58
N CYS A 5 1.97 16.38 -2.59
CA CYS A 5 1.84 15.55 -3.79
C CYS A 5 0.91 16.16 -4.85
N VAL A 6 -0.17 16.82 -4.44
CA VAL A 6 -1.09 17.52 -5.33
C VAL A 6 -0.43 18.76 -5.91
N ARG A 7 0.18 19.60 -5.06
CA ARG A 7 0.85 20.84 -5.48
C ARG A 7 2.07 20.60 -6.37
N SER A 8 2.76 19.47 -6.20
CA SER A 8 3.97 19.15 -6.94
C SER A 8 3.70 18.48 -8.28
N CYS A 9 2.45 18.05 -8.56
CA CYS A 9 2.13 17.35 -9.79
C CYS A 9 2.12 18.32 -10.98
N PRO A 10 3.02 18.19 -11.98
CA PRO A 10 3.08 19.11 -13.11
C PRO A 10 1.99 18.83 -14.17
N PHE A 11 1.18 17.79 -13.97
CA PHE A 11 0.15 17.33 -14.89
C PHE A 11 -1.28 17.58 -14.38
N ASP A 12 -1.43 18.21 -13.21
CA ASP A 12 -2.71 18.37 -12.51
C ASP A 12 -3.49 17.05 -12.40
N ALA A 13 -2.76 15.96 -12.13
CA ALA A 13 -3.26 14.59 -12.10
C ALA A 13 -3.72 14.16 -10.69
N MET A 14 -3.80 15.07 -9.74
CA MET A 14 -4.19 14.75 -8.36
C MET A 14 -5.05 15.88 -7.77
N TYR A 15 -5.90 15.53 -6.80
CA TYR A 15 -6.66 16.48 -5.99
C TYR A 15 -6.81 15.96 -4.55
N MET A 16 -7.17 16.83 -3.61
CA MET A 16 -7.47 16.41 -2.24
C MET A 16 -8.96 16.13 -2.10
N GLY A 17 -9.31 14.93 -1.64
CA GLY A 17 -10.68 14.56 -1.28
C GLY A 17 -11.12 15.19 0.05
N GLU A 18 -12.41 15.12 0.33
CA GLU A 18 -13.02 15.67 1.56
C GLU A 18 -12.51 14.98 2.84
N GLU A 19 -12.08 13.73 2.73
CA GLU A 19 -11.46 12.96 3.79
C GLU A 19 -10.00 13.36 4.08
N GLY A 20 -9.46 14.32 3.32
CA GLY A 20 -8.09 14.80 3.46
C GLY A 20 -7.04 13.84 2.88
N LEU A 21 -7.45 12.93 1.98
CA LEU A 21 -6.56 12.04 1.25
C LEU A 21 -6.42 12.47 -0.22
N PRO A 22 -5.24 12.30 -0.83
CA PRO A 22 -5.05 12.61 -2.25
C PRO A 22 -5.72 11.53 -3.13
N HIS A 23 -6.43 11.99 -4.15
CA HIS A 23 -6.97 11.17 -5.24
C HIS A 23 -6.18 11.41 -6.52
N ILE A 24 -6.00 10.37 -7.33
CA ILE A 24 -5.29 10.42 -8.61
C ILE A 24 -6.33 10.40 -9.75
N ILE A 25 -6.16 11.29 -10.72
CA ILE A 25 -6.87 11.32 -12.00
C ILE A 25 -6.02 10.51 -12.98
N GLU A 26 -6.37 9.24 -13.16
CA GLU A 26 -5.55 8.25 -13.86
C GLU A 26 -5.25 8.66 -15.30
N GLU A 27 -6.20 9.28 -15.98
CA GLU A 27 -6.08 9.73 -17.38
C GLU A 27 -5.02 10.82 -17.58
N LYS A 28 -4.61 11.49 -16.49
CA LYS A 28 -3.58 12.52 -16.50
C LYS A 28 -2.26 12.05 -15.88
N CYS A 29 -2.28 10.94 -15.13
CA CYS A 29 -1.11 10.46 -14.43
C CYS A 29 -0.13 9.81 -15.42
N THR A 30 1.10 10.31 -15.44
CA THR A 30 2.16 9.79 -16.31
C THR A 30 3.08 8.79 -15.61
N GLY A 31 2.88 8.54 -14.31
CA GLY A 31 3.77 7.69 -13.51
C GLY A 31 5.15 8.32 -13.23
N CYS A 32 5.29 9.65 -13.32
CA CYS A 32 6.60 10.33 -13.19
C CYS A 32 7.27 10.25 -11.80
N GLY A 33 6.52 9.95 -10.73
CA GLY A 33 7.09 9.74 -9.38
C GLY A 33 7.33 11.00 -8.53
N ILE A 34 7.14 12.20 -9.06
CA ILE A 34 7.38 13.46 -8.31
C ILE A 34 6.58 13.51 -6.98
N CYS A 35 5.34 13.00 -6.99
CA CYS A 35 4.51 12.94 -5.79
C CYS A 35 5.08 12.01 -4.71
N VAL A 36 5.76 10.92 -5.12
CA VAL A 36 6.44 9.98 -4.23
C VAL A 36 7.62 10.69 -3.57
N GLU A 37 8.52 11.27 -4.37
CA GLU A 37 9.72 11.97 -3.89
C GLU A 37 9.39 13.14 -2.97
N THR A 38 8.34 13.89 -3.30
CA THR A 38 7.96 15.10 -2.56
C THR A 38 7.29 14.77 -1.22
N CYS A 39 6.77 13.56 -1.03
CA CYS A 39 6.03 13.22 0.18
C CYS A 39 6.96 13.08 1.38
N PRO A 40 6.93 13.98 2.38
CA PRO A 40 7.86 13.94 3.51
C PRO A 40 7.57 12.78 4.48
N ARG A 41 6.49 12.02 4.26
CA ARG A 41 6.11 10.86 5.07
C ARG A 41 6.38 9.53 4.39
N ASP A 42 6.84 9.54 3.13
CA ASP A 42 7.16 8.32 2.37
C ASP A 42 6.01 7.30 2.33
N ILE A 43 4.77 7.80 2.14
CA ILE A 43 3.54 6.98 2.14
C ILE A 43 3.00 6.68 0.74
N LEU A 44 3.61 7.23 -0.30
CA LEU A 44 3.25 6.97 -1.70
C LEU A 44 4.32 6.08 -2.33
N GLU A 45 3.91 5.22 -3.25
CA GLU A 45 4.83 4.39 -4.04
C GLU A 45 4.32 4.30 -5.48
N LEU A 46 5.24 4.25 -6.45
CA LEU A 46 4.92 3.85 -7.81
C LEU A 46 4.94 2.33 -7.90
N VAL A 47 3.92 1.77 -8.55
CA VAL A 47 3.74 0.32 -8.67
C VAL A 47 3.32 -0.03 -10.09
N PRO A 48 3.67 -1.23 -10.59
CA PRO A 48 3.14 -1.74 -11.86
C PRO A 48 1.61 -1.86 -11.80
N ILE A 49 0.94 -1.65 -12.93
CA ILE A 49 -0.53 -1.70 -13.05
C ILE A 49 -1.03 -3.12 -12.78
N GLU A 50 -0.24 -4.13 -13.16
CA GLU A 50 -0.59 -5.53 -13.00
C GLU A 50 -0.45 -6.06 -11.55
N ARG A 51 0.12 -5.27 -10.63
CA ARG A 51 0.31 -5.67 -9.23
C ARG A 51 -1.03 -5.62 -8.49
N LYS A 52 -1.39 -6.72 -7.82
CA LYS A 52 -2.71 -6.87 -7.20
C LYS A 52 -2.68 -6.69 -5.69
N VAL A 53 -1.69 -7.26 -5.01
CA VAL A 53 -1.64 -7.32 -3.55
C VAL A 53 -0.77 -6.21 -2.95
N PHE A 54 -1.34 -5.51 -1.96
CA PHE A 54 -0.69 -4.41 -1.27
C PHE A 54 -0.84 -4.51 0.24
N VAL A 55 0.21 -4.12 0.97
CA VAL A 55 0.11 -3.76 2.39
C VAL A 55 -0.23 -2.28 2.46
N PHE A 56 -1.50 -1.94 2.72
CA PHE A 56 -1.99 -0.56 2.74
C PHE A 56 -1.57 0.24 3.97
N CYS A 57 -0.97 -0.41 4.97
CA CYS A 57 -0.50 0.23 6.18
C CYS A 57 0.90 0.80 5.97
N LYS A 58 1.17 2.02 6.43
CA LYS A 58 2.51 2.63 6.55
C LYS A 58 2.85 3.02 8.00
N ASN A 59 2.06 2.58 8.97
CA ASN A 59 2.30 2.82 10.40
C ASN A 59 3.36 1.84 10.94
N ASN A 60 4.43 2.36 11.52
CA ASN A 60 5.55 1.61 12.11
C ASN A 60 5.38 1.33 13.62
N GLU A 61 4.24 1.74 14.19
CA GLU A 61 3.82 1.35 15.54
C GLU A 61 3.40 -0.12 15.60
N ARG A 62 3.49 -0.73 16.77
CA ARG A 62 3.15 -2.15 16.96
C ARG A 62 1.80 -2.35 17.66
N GLY A 63 1.05 -3.35 17.20
CA GLY A 63 -0.08 -3.92 17.93
C GLY A 63 -1.13 -2.90 18.36
N ALA A 64 -1.38 -2.83 19.67
CA ALA A 64 -2.41 -1.95 20.24
C ALA A 64 -2.15 -0.47 19.95
N VAL A 65 -0.88 -0.03 19.86
CA VAL A 65 -0.55 1.37 19.60
C VAL A 65 -0.98 1.77 18.19
N ALA A 66 -0.65 0.96 17.19
CA ALA A 66 -1.09 1.18 15.81
C ALA A 66 -2.63 1.19 15.71
N ARG A 67 -3.31 0.27 16.41
CA ARG A 67 -4.76 0.14 16.41
C ARG A 67 -5.51 1.28 17.11
N LYS A 68 -4.85 2.07 17.96
CA LYS A 68 -5.45 3.31 18.49
C LYS A 68 -5.77 4.30 17.36
N TYR A 69 -4.98 4.30 16.29
CA TYR A 69 -5.11 5.24 15.18
C TYR A 69 -5.89 4.65 14.00
N CYS A 70 -5.75 3.35 13.72
CA CYS A 70 -6.39 2.73 12.57
C CYS A 70 -6.87 1.30 12.89
N LYS A 71 -8.18 1.04 12.68
CA LYS A 71 -8.79 -0.26 12.98
C LYS A 71 -8.25 -1.39 12.09
N VAL A 72 -7.76 -1.05 10.90
CA VAL A 72 -7.19 -1.97 9.89
C VAL A 72 -5.66 -1.88 9.83
N ALA A 73 -5.00 -1.36 10.87
CA ALA A 73 -3.55 -1.26 10.89
C ALA A 73 -2.86 -2.63 10.82
N CYS A 74 -1.68 -2.69 10.20
CA CYS A 74 -0.76 -3.80 10.44
C CYS A 74 -0.37 -3.79 11.92
N ILE A 75 -0.36 -4.96 12.54
CA ILE A 75 -0.06 -5.14 13.97
C ILE A 75 1.28 -5.84 14.22
N ALA A 76 2.11 -5.97 13.20
CA ALA A 76 3.41 -6.64 13.24
C ALA A 76 3.35 -8.11 13.69
N CYS A 77 2.28 -8.84 13.37
CA CYS A 77 2.12 -10.23 13.79
C CYS A 77 2.94 -11.24 12.97
N GLY A 78 3.36 -10.88 11.75
CA GLY A 78 4.17 -11.73 10.88
C GLY A 78 3.43 -12.90 10.22
N LEU A 79 2.11 -13.03 10.39
CA LEU A 79 1.34 -14.15 9.84
C LEU A 79 1.35 -14.19 8.30
N CYS A 80 1.25 -13.02 7.65
CA CYS A 80 1.37 -12.93 6.19
C CYS A 80 2.78 -13.33 5.71
N VAL A 81 3.84 -12.87 6.40
CA VAL A 81 5.22 -13.25 6.09
C VAL A 81 5.44 -14.76 6.23
N LYS A 82 4.81 -15.39 7.22
CA LYS A 82 4.91 -16.84 7.43
C LYS A 82 4.14 -17.65 6.38
N ALA A 83 3.05 -17.10 5.86
CA ALA A 83 2.23 -17.74 4.82
C ALA A 83 2.80 -17.55 3.41
N ALA A 84 3.56 -16.47 3.20
CA ALA A 84 4.15 -16.18 1.91
C ALA A 84 5.35 -17.11 1.63
N PRO A 85 5.66 -17.39 0.34
CA PRO A 85 6.86 -18.12 -0.02
C PRO A 85 8.12 -17.44 0.54
N GLN A 86 9.14 -18.25 0.86
CA GLN A 86 10.35 -17.75 1.52
C GLN A 86 11.00 -16.61 0.73
N GLY A 87 11.27 -15.49 1.42
CA GLY A 87 11.97 -14.34 0.84
C GLY A 87 11.08 -13.38 0.03
N THR A 88 9.80 -13.67 -0.13
CA THR A 88 8.87 -12.80 -0.88
C THR A 88 8.28 -11.69 -0.03
N MET A 89 8.27 -11.85 1.30
CA MET A 89 7.85 -10.84 2.26
C MET A 89 8.81 -10.81 3.45
N LYS A 90 8.91 -9.67 4.13
CA LYS A 90 9.62 -9.50 5.39
C LYS A 90 8.87 -8.60 6.36
N MET A 91 9.28 -8.64 7.63
CA MET A 91 8.92 -7.61 8.59
C MET A 91 10.05 -6.57 8.65
N GLU A 92 9.69 -5.29 8.60
CA GLU A 92 10.62 -4.16 8.69
C GLU A 92 9.93 -3.05 9.48
N ASN A 93 10.57 -2.53 10.53
CA ASN A 93 10.02 -1.46 11.38
C ASN A 93 8.58 -1.71 11.88
N ASN A 94 8.29 -2.93 12.33
CA ASN A 94 6.93 -3.39 12.73
C ASN A 94 5.88 -3.41 11.59
N LEU A 95 6.30 -3.25 10.34
CA LEU A 95 5.44 -3.29 9.18
C LEU A 95 5.77 -4.49 8.28
N ALA A 96 4.76 -5.08 7.64
CA ALA A 96 4.98 -6.12 6.64
C ALA A 96 5.33 -5.45 5.30
N VAL A 97 6.39 -5.92 4.65
CA VAL A 97 6.89 -5.39 3.38
C VAL A 97 6.94 -6.52 2.36
N ILE A 98 6.42 -6.26 1.16
CA ILE A 98 6.47 -7.17 0.01
C ILE A 98 7.80 -6.92 -0.71
N ILE A 99 8.59 -7.97 -0.91
CA ILE A 99 9.88 -7.96 -1.62
C ILE A 99 9.67 -8.38 -3.07
N ASP A 100 8.91 -9.46 -3.28
CA ASP A 100 8.55 -9.98 -4.60
C ASP A 100 7.03 -10.02 -4.75
N TRP A 101 6.49 -8.98 -5.39
CA TRP A 101 5.05 -8.83 -5.56
C TRP A 101 4.46 -9.88 -6.52
N LYS A 102 5.24 -10.38 -7.50
CA LYS A 102 4.74 -11.38 -8.45
C LYS A 102 4.42 -12.69 -7.73
N SER A 103 5.36 -13.15 -6.91
CA SER A 103 5.14 -14.36 -6.11
C SER A 103 4.04 -14.15 -5.06
N VAL A 104 3.92 -12.97 -4.45
CA VAL A 104 2.82 -12.68 -3.52
C VAL A 104 1.46 -12.69 -4.23
N ASP A 105 1.37 -12.14 -5.44
CA ASP A 105 0.12 -12.14 -6.22
C ASP A 105 -0.34 -13.57 -6.58
N GLU A 106 0.59 -14.47 -6.91
CA GLU A 106 0.29 -15.91 -7.16
C GLU A 106 -0.25 -16.65 -5.92
N HIS A 107 0.02 -16.14 -4.71
CA HIS A 107 -0.35 -16.76 -3.44
C HIS A 107 -1.31 -15.87 -2.61
N ALA A 108 -2.00 -14.94 -3.29
CA ALA A 108 -2.76 -13.86 -2.65
C ALA A 108 -3.79 -14.39 -1.63
N ASP A 109 -4.58 -15.38 -2.00
CA ASP A 109 -5.65 -15.93 -1.16
C ASP A 109 -5.12 -16.48 0.17
N GLU A 110 -4.04 -17.27 0.11
CA GLU A 110 -3.43 -17.85 1.31
C GLU A 110 -2.88 -16.75 2.23
N ILE A 111 -2.15 -15.79 1.67
CA ILE A 111 -1.48 -14.73 2.43
C ILE A 111 -2.51 -13.77 3.06
N ILE A 112 -3.48 -13.32 2.27
CA ILE A 112 -4.51 -12.35 2.71
C ILE A 112 -5.40 -12.96 3.78
N ALA A 113 -5.78 -14.24 3.64
CA ALA A 113 -6.60 -14.95 4.62
C ALA A 113 -5.95 -15.00 6.01
N LYS A 114 -4.62 -14.87 6.11
CA LYS A 114 -3.92 -14.84 7.41
C LYS A 114 -3.92 -13.46 8.08
N CYS A 115 -4.30 -12.38 7.40
CA CYS A 115 -4.24 -11.05 7.99
C CYS A 115 -5.45 -10.76 8.89
N PRO A 116 -5.30 -10.69 10.23
CA PRO A 116 -6.45 -10.51 11.12
C PRO A 116 -7.06 -9.10 11.06
N THR A 117 -6.30 -8.12 10.54
CA THR A 117 -6.74 -6.72 10.46
C THR A 117 -7.08 -6.28 9.05
N LYS A 118 -6.89 -7.15 8.04
CA LYS A 118 -7.09 -6.84 6.62
C LYS A 118 -6.21 -5.68 6.11
N ALA A 119 -5.05 -5.48 6.75
CA ALA A 119 -4.05 -4.48 6.35
C ALA A 119 -3.36 -4.81 5.02
N ILE A 120 -3.35 -6.10 4.65
CA ILE A 120 -2.94 -6.59 3.33
C ILE A 120 -4.19 -7.10 2.61
N LYS A 121 -4.41 -6.64 1.38
CA LYS A 121 -5.53 -7.04 0.54
C LYS A 121 -5.19 -6.82 -0.94
N ILE A 122 -6.05 -7.32 -1.82
CA ILE A 122 -6.05 -6.94 -3.23
C ILE A 122 -6.64 -5.52 -3.35
N ASP A 123 -6.04 -4.68 -4.18
CA ASP A 123 -6.67 -3.41 -4.55
C ASP A 123 -7.88 -3.70 -5.44
N GLU A 124 -9.06 -3.27 -5.00
CA GLU A 124 -10.34 -3.54 -5.63
C GLU A 124 -10.41 -2.96 -7.06
N LYS A 125 -9.62 -1.91 -7.36
CA LYS A 125 -9.50 -1.37 -8.72
C LYS A 125 -8.81 -2.32 -9.71
N PHE A 126 -7.96 -3.24 -9.24
CA PHE A 126 -7.25 -4.22 -10.06
C PHE A 126 -7.81 -5.64 -9.93
N ALA A 127 -8.89 -5.81 -9.16
CA ALA A 127 -9.60 -7.08 -9.06
C ALA A 127 -10.39 -7.44 -10.33
N GLU A 128 -10.69 -6.45 -11.19
CA GLU A 128 -11.53 -6.60 -12.39
C GLU A 128 -10.75 -6.57 -13.71
N VAL A 129 -9.42 -6.39 -13.68
CA VAL A 129 -8.57 -6.41 -14.89
C VAL A 129 -8.22 -7.87 -15.22
N GLU A 130 -9.05 -8.50 -16.05
CA GLU A 130 -8.69 -9.75 -16.73
C GLU A 130 -7.57 -9.47 -17.74
N VAL A 131 -6.52 -10.30 -17.71
CA VAL A 131 -5.36 -10.25 -18.63
C VAL A 131 -5.77 -10.80 -20.00
#